data_AF-A0AAQ2XG86-F1
#
_entry.id   AF-A0AAQ2XG86-F1
#
_cell.length_a   1.000
_cell.length_b   1.000
_cell.length_c   1.000
_cell.angle_alpha   90.00
_cell.angle_beta   90.00
_cell.angle_gamma   90.00
#
_symmetry.space_group_name_H-M   'P 1'
#
loop_
_entity.id
_entity.type
_entity.pdbx_description
1 polymer ?
#
loop_
_entity_poly.entity_id
_entity_poly.type
_entity_poly.pdbx_seq_one_letter_code
_entity_poly.pdbx_strand_id
1 'polypeptide(L)'
;MYKVITIKNYEFTRDIIFESKKSKQQYIVFDDSDLVGNDQFSFVREQEIYDCKLGILGEVTPSGKTFNVLSKEKIGKMNLLKISNSDGDNFYLSAATNLKIGSQIKLSIKRYDLLSVNNVINDRTL
;
A
#
# COMPACT_ATOMS: atom_id res chain seq x y z
N MET A 1 -11.26 0.12 0.42
CA MET A 1 -11.72 1.25 -0.42
C MET A 1 -11.13 2.57 0.03
N TYR A 2 -10.60 3.33 -0.91
CA TYR A 2 -9.94 4.61 -0.70
C TYR A 2 -10.44 5.63 -1.73
N LYS A 3 -10.67 6.86 -1.29
CA LYS A 3 -10.99 7.99 -2.18
C LYS A 3 -9.69 8.66 -2.61
N VAL A 4 -9.53 8.95 -3.90
CA VAL A 4 -8.41 9.76 -4.39
C VAL A 4 -8.72 11.23 -4.07
N ILE A 5 -7.84 11.88 -3.31
CA ILE A 5 -7.98 13.30 -2.98
C ILE A 5 -7.25 14.15 -4.01
N THR A 6 -6.00 13.80 -4.31
CA THR A 6 -5.14 14.56 -5.22
C THR A 6 -4.11 13.62 -5.86
N ILE A 7 -3.71 13.92 -7.10
CA ILE A 7 -2.62 13.26 -7.81
C ILE A 7 -1.53 14.29 -8.12
N LYS A 8 -0.30 13.99 -7.72
CA LYS A 8 0.88 14.79 -8.05
C LYS A 8 1.75 14.01 -9.02
N ASN A 9 1.73 14.41 -10.29
CA ASN A 9 2.51 13.76 -11.34
C ASN A 9 3.96 14.25 -11.36
N TYR A 10 4.87 13.31 -11.60
CA TYR A 10 6.25 13.53 -12.00
C TYR A 10 6.45 12.93 -13.41
N GLU A 11 7.68 12.87 -13.91
CA GLU A 11 7.94 12.42 -15.29
C GLU A 11 7.46 10.98 -15.54
N PHE A 12 7.84 10.03 -14.67
CA PHE A 12 7.50 8.60 -14.80
C PHE A 12 6.89 7.98 -13.53
N THR A 13 6.64 8.81 -12.51
CA THR A 13 6.08 8.38 -11.23
C THR A 13 5.07 9.41 -10.74
N ARG A 14 4.27 9.07 -9.74
CA ARG A 14 3.35 10.02 -9.12
C ARG A 14 3.09 9.69 -7.67
N ASP A 15 2.76 10.71 -6.89
CA ASP A 15 2.20 10.54 -5.56
C ASP A 15 0.69 10.70 -5.63
N ILE A 16 -0.03 9.71 -5.10
CA ILE A 16 -1.48 9.73 -5.01
C ILE A 16 -1.87 9.84 -3.53
N ILE A 17 -2.63 10.88 -3.19
CA ILE A 17 -3.15 11.07 -1.84
C ILE A 17 -4.47 10.33 -1.74
N PHE A 18 -4.48 9.23 -1.01
CA PHE A 18 -5.67 8.41 -0.76
C PHE A 18 -6.24 8.67 0.63
N GLU A 19 -7.55 8.89 0.74
CA GLU A 19 -8.28 8.90 2.01
C GLU A 19 -8.96 7.54 2.24
N SER A 20 -8.70 6.89 3.37
CA SER A 20 -9.44 5.69 3.76
C SER A 20 -10.90 6.02 4.02
N LYS A 21 -11.81 5.31 3.35
CA LYS A 21 -13.24 5.46 3.61
C LYS A 21 -13.62 5.04 5.03
N LYS A 22 -12.84 4.15 5.65
CA LYS A 22 -13.05 3.59 6.98
C LYS A 22 -12.57 4.53 8.07
N SER A 23 -11.28 4.87 8.09
CA SER A 23 -10.65 5.64 9.17
C SER A 23 -10.62 7.15 8.93
N LYS A 24 -10.89 7.60 7.70
CA LYS A 24 -10.68 8.99 7.23
C LYS A 24 -9.22 9.44 7.22
N GLN A 25 -8.28 8.53 7.48
CA GLN A 25 -6.86 8.83 7.40
C GLN A 25 -6.42 8.99 5.95
N GLN A 26 -5.47 9.90 5.73
CA GLN A 26 -4.86 10.13 4.43
C GLN A 26 -3.48 9.48 4.34
N TYR A 27 -3.18 8.92 3.17
CA TYR A 27 -1.92 8.27 2.85
C TYR A 27 -1.37 8.84 1.55
N ILE A 28 -0.12 9.29 1.58
CA ILE A 28 0.64 9.62 0.37
C ILE A 28 1.22 8.29 -0.14
N VAL A 29 0.75 7.86 -1.31
CA VAL A 29 1.09 6.56 -1.89
C VAL A 29 1.82 6.78 -3.20
N PHE A 30 3.00 6.18 -3.27
CA PHE A 30 3.87 6.24 -4.43
C PHE A 30 3.41 5.23 -5.49
N ASP A 31 3.30 5.70 -6.73
CA ASP A 31 2.97 4.93 -7.91
C ASP A 31 4.12 5.02 -8.93
N ASP A 32 4.72 3.88 -9.20
CA ASP A 32 5.83 3.65 -10.14
C ASP A 32 5.44 2.76 -11.32
N SER A 33 4.14 2.58 -11.58
CA SER A 33 3.65 1.71 -12.65
C SER A 33 4.07 2.16 -14.05
N ASP A 34 4.31 3.46 -14.26
CA ASP A 34 4.77 3.99 -15.56
C ASP A 34 6.30 3.95 -15.74
N LEU A 35 7.06 3.49 -14.74
CA LEU A 35 8.53 3.49 -14.81
C LEU A 35 9.07 2.60 -15.95
N VAL A 36 8.30 1.58 -16.34
CA VAL A 36 8.60 0.67 -17.45
C VAL A 36 7.76 0.96 -18.70
N GLY A 37 7.08 2.11 -18.75
CA GLY A 37 6.27 2.57 -19.88
C GLY A 37 4.95 1.82 -20.06
N ASN A 38 4.45 1.20 -19.00
CA ASN A 38 3.18 0.46 -19.00
C ASN A 38 2.35 0.91 -17.80
N ASP A 39 2.01 2.21 -17.72
CA ASP A 39 1.14 2.79 -16.68
C ASP A 39 -0.19 2.05 -16.56
N GLN A 40 -0.19 1.02 -15.72
CA GLN A 40 -1.33 0.18 -15.43
C GLN A 40 -2.43 0.93 -14.68
N PHE A 41 -2.10 2.07 -14.07
CA PHE A 41 -3.02 2.84 -13.24
C PHE A 41 -3.43 4.17 -13.89
N SER A 42 -3.18 4.36 -15.18
CA SER A 42 -3.60 5.56 -15.95
C SER A 42 -5.09 5.90 -15.83
N PHE A 43 -5.94 4.93 -15.47
CA PHE A 43 -7.37 5.12 -15.24
C PHE A 43 -7.75 5.75 -13.89
N VAL A 44 -6.81 5.89 -12.95
CA VAL A 44 -7.05 6.47 -11.62
C VAL A 44 -7.30 7.97 -11.73
N ARG A 45 -8.39 8.45 -11.13
CA ARG A 45 -8.81 9.85 -11.19
C ARG A 45 -9.07 10.42 -9.79
N GLU A 46 -8.88 11.73 -9.63
CA GLU A 46 -9.25 12.43 -8.42
C GLU A 46 -10.75 12.32 -8.12
N GLN A 47 -11.10 12.38 -6.83
CA GLN A 47 -12.45 12.25 -6.27
C GLN A 47 -13.13 10.89 -6.41
N GLU A 48 -12.61 10.00 -7.25
CA GLU A 48 -13.09 8.63 -7.40
C GLU A 48 -12.69 7.73 -6.22
N ILE A 49 -13.41 6.62 -6.07
CA ILE A 49 -13.19 5.64 -5.00
C ILE A 49 -12.82 4.30 -5.61
N TYR A 50 -11.71 3.73 -5.14
CA TYR A 50 -11.19 2.47 -5.63
C TYR A 50 -10.95 1.48 -4.49
N ASP A 51 -10.93 0.19 -4.82
CA ASP A 51 -10.40 -0.82 -3.90
C ASP A 51 -8.88 -0.95 -4.08
N CYS A 52 -8.12 -0.23 -3.25
CA CYS A 52 -6.67 -0.21 -3.34
C CYS A 52 -6.02 -1.19 -2.34
N LYS A 53 -4.93 -1.82 -2.77
CA LYS A 53 -3.99 -2.50 -1.88
C LYS A 53 -2.71 -1.66 -1.77
N LEU A 54 -2.41 -1.22 -0.56
CA LEU A 54 -1.29 -0.33 -0.27
C LEU A 54 -0.16 -1.11 0.42
N GLY A 55 1.00 -1.15 -0.21
CA GLY A 55 2.22 -1.73 0.34
C GLY A 55 2.89 -0.78 1.32
N ILE A 56 3.67 -1.31 2.25
CA ILE A 56 4.56 -0.54 3.13
C ILE A 56 6.00 -0.91 2.80
N LEU A 57 6.78 0.11 2.40
CA LEU A 57 8.22 0.07 2.48
C LEU A 57 8.63 0.63 3.85
N GLY A 58 9.25 -0.21 4.67
CA GLY A 58 9.62 0.15 6.04
C GLY A 58 10.44 -0.93 6.72
N GLU A 59 10.78 -0.67 7.98
CA GLU A 59 11.62 -1.55 8.80
C GLU A 59 10.95 -1.82 10.14
N VAL A 60 11.15 -3.02 10.69
CA VAL A 60 10.67 -3.37 12.03
C VAL A 60 11.57 -2.70 13.06
N THR A 61 11.03 -1.77 13.84
CA THR A 61 11.78 -1.02 14.85
C THR A 61 10.97 -0.80 16.13
N PRO A 62 11.59 -0.74 17.33
CA PRO A 62 10.86 -0.52 18.59
C PRO A 62 10.13 0.83 18.71
N SER A 63 10.55 1.83 17.92
CA SER A 63 9.96 3.18 17.88
C SER A 63 8.91 3.36 16.78
N GLY A 64 8.66 2.33 15.97
CA GLY A 64 7.71 2.38 14.87
C GLY A 64 6.24 2.40 15.31
N LYS A 65 5.35 2.59 14.32
CA LYS A 65 3.90 2.48 14.50
C LYS A 65 3.50 1.02 14.67
N THR A 66 2.54 0.75 15.56
CA THR A 66 2.08 -0.63 15.83
C THR A 66 1.14 -1.13 14.74
N PHE A 67 1.37 -2.37 14.31
CA PHE A 67 0.50 -3.11 13.40
C PHE A 67 0.25 -4.53 13.92
N ASN A 68 -0.95 -5.05 13.67
CA ASN A 68 -1.27 -6.46 13.86
C ASN A 68 -0.98 -7.23 12.57
N VAL A 69 -0.31 -8.38 12.67
CA VAL A 69 -0.08 -9.28 11.54
C VAL A 69 -1.28 -10.21 11.38
N LEU A 70 -2.01 -10.11 10.27
CA LEU A 70 -3.31 -10.76 10.10
C LEU A 70 -3.23 -12.07 9.32
N SER A 71 -2.58 -12.06 8.16
CA SER A 71 -2.53 -13.22 7.27
C SER A 71 -1.39 -13.10 6.27
N LYS A 72 -1.08 -14.22 5.60
CA LYS A 72 -0.32 -14.20 4.36
C LYS A 72 -1.28 -14.00 3.19
N GLU A 73 -0.89 -13.19 2.22
CA GLU A 73 -1.68 -12.91 1.03
C GLU A 73 -0.77 -12.81 -0.20
N LYS A 74 -1.28 -13.26 -1.35
CA LYS A 74 -0.59 -13.13 -2.63
C LYS A 74 -1.27 -12.05 -3.46
N ILE A 75 -0.50 -11.09 -3.96
CA ILE A 75 -0.97 -10.04 -4.88
C ILE A 75 -0.09 -10.12 -6.13
N GLY A 76 -0.65 -10.57 -7.25
CA GLY A 76 0.15 -10.88 -8.45
C GLY A 76 1.20 -11.93 -8.13
N LYS A 77 2.48 -11.66 -8.40
CA LYS A 77 3.61 -12.51 -8.01
C LYS A 77 4.13 -12.24 -6.59
N MET A 78 3.67 -11.18 -5.93
CA MET A 78 4.17 -10.77 -4.61
C MET A 78 3.59 -11.63 -3.49
N ASN A 79 4.47 -12.18 -2.65
CA ASN A 79 4.09 -12.83 -1.39
C ASN A 79 4.18 -11.82 -0.25
N LEU A 80 3.05 -11.53 0.39
CA LEU A 80 2.91 -10.42 1.32
C LEU A 80 2.28 -10.88 2.64
N LEU A 81 2.51 -10.11 3.68
CA LEU A 81 1.79 -10.16 4.93
C LEU A 81 0.76 -9.04 4.93
N LYS A 82 -0.51 -9.39 5.12
CA LYS A 82 -1.55 -8.42 5.42
C LYS A 82 -1.42 -8.01 6.87
N ILE A 83 -1.32 -6.70 7.10
CA ILE A 83 -1.21 -6.12 8.42
C ILE A 83 -2.25 -5.01 8.60
N SER A 84 -2.67 -4.72 9.83
CA SER A 84 -3.60 -3.64 10.12
C SER A 84 -3.08 -2.68 11.17
N ASN A 85 -3.33 -1.38 10.98
CA ASN A 85 -3.07 -0.36 12.00
C ASN A 85 -4.17 -0.37 13.08
N SER A 86 -4.03 0.50 14.10
CA SER A 86 -5.03 0.71 15.16
C SER A 86 -6.38 1.22 14.64
N ASP A 87 -6.37 1.93 13.51
CA ASP A 87 -7.55 2.56 12.91
C ASP A 87 -8.35 1.56 12.04
N GLY A 88 -7.82 0.34 11.90
CA GLY A 88 -8.44 -0.77 11.18
C GLY A 88 -8.24 -0.72 9.67
N ASP A 89 -7.31 0.09 9.15
CA ASP A 89 -6.87 0.07 7.76
C ASP A 89 -5.86 -1.06 7.53
N ASN A 90 -5.90 -1.63 6.33
CA ASN A 90 -5.06 -2.76 5.95
C ASN A 90 -3.95 -2.32 4.99
N PHE A 91 -2.77 -2.86 5.23
CA PHE A 91 -1.57 -2.67 4.43
C PHE A 91 -0.90 -4.00 4.14
N TYR A 92 0.08 -3.99 3.25
CA TYR A 92 0.82 -5.17 2.85
C TYR A 92 2.32 -4.96 3.02
N LEU A 93 2.96 -5.90 3.72
CA LEU A 93 4.41 -5.90 3.97
C LEU A 93 5.04 -7.12 3.30
N SER A 94 6.27 -7.02 2.82
CA SER A 94 6.98 -8.18 2.26
C SER A 94 7.01 -9.37 3.23
N ALA A 95 6.63 -10.55 2.75
CA ALA A 95 6.67 -11.78 3.55
C ALA A 95 8.08 -12.35 3.75
N ALA A 96 9.11 -11.70 3.17
CA ALA A 96 10.52 -12.01 3.48
C ALA A 96 10.82 -11.82 4.98
N THR A 97 10.06 -10.96 5.66
CA THR A 97 10.09 -10.85 7.11
C THR A 97 9.33 -12.03 7.73
N ASN A 98 10.05 -12.96 8.36
CA ASN A 98 9.49 -14.15 9.03
C ASN A 98 8.69 -13.78 10.31
N LEU A 99 7.56 -13.10 10.12
CA LEU A 99 6.69 -12.62 11.19
C LEU A 99 5.56 -13.62 11.47
N LYS A 100 5.19 -13.73 12.75
CA LYS A 100 4.15 -14.65 13.20
C LYS A 100 2.77 -14.04 12.97
N ILE A 101 1.86 -14.77 12.34
CA ILE A 101 0.45 -14.38 12.23
C ILE A 101 -0.15 -14.28 13.64
N GLY A 102 -0.93 -13.22 13.88
CA GLY A 102 -1.51 -12.88 15.18
C GLY A 102 -0.59 -12.11 16.11
N SER A 103 0.68 -11.86 15.73
CA SER A 103 1.57 -11.03 16.53
C SER A 103 1.38 -9.53 16.24
N GLN A 104 1.90 -8.70 17.13
CA GLN A 104 2.11 -7.28 16.89
C GLN A 104 3.53 -6.99 16.46
N ILE A 105 3.69 -6.06 15.54
CA ILE A 105 4.97 -5.52 15.09
C ILE A 105 4.93 -4.01 15.19
N LYS A 106 6.11 -3.39 15.28
CA LYS A 106 6.26 -1.95 15.17
C LYS A 106 7.08 -1.64 13.92
N LEU A 107 6.54 -0.78 13.05
CA LEU A 107 7.13 -0.44 11.76
C LEU A 107 7.47 1.04 11.68
N SER A 108 8.72 1.34 11.37
CA SER A 108 9.11 2.65 10.85
C SER A 108 8.78 2.68 9.36
N ILE A 109 7.80 3.51 8.98
CA ILE A 109 7.29 3.58 7.61
C ILE A 109 8.11 4.60 6.84
N LYS A 110 8.75 4.17 5.76
CA LYS A 110 9.49 5.05 4.84
C LYS A 110 8.57 5.55 3.73
N ARG A 111 7.74 4.67 3.18
CA ARG A 111 6.84 4.98 2.05
C ARG A 111 5.67 3.99 2.00
N TYR A 112 4.56 4.43 1.43
CA TYR A 112 3.49 3.54 0.98
C TYR A 112 3.56 3.39 -0.52
N ASP A 113 3.42 2.17 -1.04
CA ASP A 113 3.46 1.91 -2.47
C ASP A 113 2.11 1.40 -2.98
N LEU A 114 1.69 1.83 -4.17
CA LEU A 114 0.46 1.34 -4.79
C LEU A 114 0.70 -0.05 -5.39
N LEU A 115 0.05 -1.08 -4.85
CA LEU A 115 0.21 -2.46 -5.31
C LEU A 115 -0.90 -2.88 -6.28
N SER A 116 -2.13 -2.47 -6.00
CA SER A 116 -3.27 -2.74 -6.88
C SER A 116 -4.36 -1.70 -6.72
N VAL A 117 -5.12 -1.50 -7.80
CA VAL A 117 -6.33 -0.67 -7.85
C VAL A 117 -7.43 -1.51 -8.49
N ASN A 118 -8.50 -1.76 -7.75
CA ASN A 118 -9.52 -2.74 -8.09
C ASN A 118 -8.86 -4.10 -8.42
N ASN A 119 -9.05 -4.60 -9.64
CA ASN A 119 -8.48 -5.86 -10.10
C ASN A 119 -7.18 -5.70 -10.90
N VAL A 120 -6.66 -4.47 -11.05
CA VAL A 120 -5.42 -4.19 -11.78
C VAL A 120 -4.26 -4.19 -10.78
N ILE A 121 -3.20 -4.93 -11.07
CA ILE A 121 -2.06 -5.16 -10.17
C ILE A 121 -0.79 -4.65 -10.82
N ASN A 122 0.00 -3.88 -10.07
CA ASN A 122 1.38 -3.54 -10.40
C ASN A 122 2.29 -4.73 -10.08
N ASP A 123 2.38 -5.67 -11.03
CA ASP A 123 3.09 -6.94 -10.86
C ASP A 123 4.61 -6.73 -10.88
N ARG A 124 5.16 -6.43 -9.71
CA ARG A 124 6.60 -6.34 -9.45
C ARG A 124 7.09 -7.52 -8.62
N THR A 125 8.34 -7.92 -8.84
CA THR A 125 9.09 -8.72 -7.86
C THR A 125 9.55 -7.79 -6.74
N LEU A 126 9.09 -8.07 -5.52
CA LEU A 126 9.55 -7.41 -4.29
C LEU A 126 10.86 -8.02 -3.79
#